data_AF-A0A7X3MSN0-F1
#
_entry.id   AF-A0A7X3MSN0-F1
#
_cell.length_a   1.000
_cell.length_b   1.000
_cell.length_c   1.000
_cell.angle_alpha   90.00
_cell.angle_beta   90.00
_cell.angle_gamma   90.00
#
_symmetry.space_group_name_H-M   'P 1'
#
loop_
_entity.id
_entity.type
_entity.pdbx_description
1 polymer ?
#
loop_
_entity_poly.entity_id
_entity_poly.type
_entity_poly.pdbx_seq_one_letter_code
_entity_poly.pdbx_strand_id
1 'polypeptide(L)'
;MKILNFFSGTAAALALVTGLAAAQPAIARDRMSPGAAAAVGVLGGLAVGTIFGATIAQPAYAAPAPVYVAPPPPPPPARVYVEEPAPVVYRHRPRRVYVEHCTTERFREWIPGWGWEYRTRRVCS
;
A
#
# COMPACT_ATOMS: atom_id res chain seq x y z
N MET A 1 -3.68 -27.46 -34.35
CA MET A 1 -4.43 -28.37 -33.45
C MET A 1 -5.92 -28.00 -33.49
N LYS A 2 -6.70 -28.56 -34.43
CA LYS A 2 -8.16 -28.32 -34.53
C LYS A 2 -8.94 -29.48 -35.18
N ILE A 3 -8.27 -30.62 -35.38
CA ILE A 3 -8.80 -31.77 -36.12
C ILE A 3 -9.38 -32.82 -35.15
N LEU A 4 -8.94 -32.82 -33.88
CA LEU A 4 -9.33 -33.83 -32.88
C LEU A 4 -10.76 -33.68 -32.34
N ASN A 5 -11.38 -32.50 -32.43
CA ASN A 5 -12.72 -32.27 -31.87
C ASN A 5 -13.85 -32.69 -32.81
N PHE A 6 -13.60 -32.80 -34.12
CA PHE A 6 -14.63 -33.20 -35.08
C PHE A 6 -14.91 -34.71 -35.05
N PHE A 7 -13.90 -35.53 -34.77
CA PHE A 7 -14.04 -37.00 -34.73
C PHE A 7 -14.83 -37.50 -33.51
N SER A 8 -14.83 -36.75 -32.40
CA SER A 8 -15.49 -37.14 -31.15
C SER A 8 -17.03 -37.05 -31.25
N GLY A 9 -17.56 -36.00 -31.88
CA GLY A 9 -19.00 -35.81 -32.01
C GLY A 9 -19.66 -36.85 -32.92
N THR A 10 -19.01 -37.18 -34.04
CA THR A 10 -19.51 -38.21 -34.96
C THR A 10 -19.43 -39.61 -34.37
N ALA A 11 -18.40 -39.91 -33.57
CA ALA A 11 -18.28 -41.19 -32.89
C ALA A 11 -19.36 -41.39 -31.82
N ALA A 12 -19.67 -40.35 -31.05
CA ALA A 12 -20.75 -40.39 -30.04
C ALA A 12 -22.13 -40.55 -30.69
N ALA A 13 -22.39 -39.85 -31.80
CA ALA A 13 -23.65 -39.97 -32.53
C ALA A 13 -23.82 -41.36 -33.17
N LEU A 14 -22.75 -41.91 -33.77
CA LEU A 14 -22.78 -43.27 -34.35
C LEU A 14 -22.97 -44.35 -33.28
N ALA A 15 -22.34 -44.20 -32.11
CA ALA A 15 -22.53 -45.12 -30.98
C ALA A 15 -23.95 -45.08 -30.41
N LEU A 16 -24.60 -43.92 -30.42
CA LEU A 16 -26.01 -43.78 -30.02
C LEU A 16 -26.95 -44.47 -31.01
N VAL A 17 -26.73 -44.29 -32.32
CA VAL A 17 -27.56 -44.92 -33.36
C VAL A 17 -27.38 -46.44 -33.41
N THR A 18 -26.15 -46.95 -33.27
CA THR A 18 -25.90 -48.40 -33.21
C THR A 18 -26.38 -49.00 -31.89
N GLY A 19 -26.29 -48.26 -30.78
CA GLY A 19 -26.85 -48.68 -29.48
C GLY A 19 -28.37 -48.81 -29.50
N LEU A 20 -29.08 -47.92 -30.21
CA LEU A 20 -30.54 -48.03 -30.40
C LEU A 20 -30.93 -49.19 -31.32
N ALA A 21 -30.13 -49.50 -32.34
CA ALA A 21 -30.39 -50.63 -33.24
C ALA A 21 -30.15 -52.00 -32.59
N ALA A 22 -29.27 -52.07 -31.58
CA ALA A 22 -28.98 -53.28 -30.82
C ALA A 22 -29.88 -53.46 -29.57
N ALA A 23 -30.74 -52.49 -29.27
CA ALA A 23 -31.74 -52.61 -28.21
C ALA A 23 -32.83 -53.60 -28.63
N GLN A 24 -32.55 -54.89 -28.47
CA GLN A 24 -33.58 -55.92 -28.40
C GLN A 24 -34.60 -55.49 -27.33
N PRO A 25 -35.91 -55.75 -27.49
CA PRO A 25 -36.92 -55.44 -26.48
C PRO A 25 -36.78 -56.44 -25.32
N ALA A 26 -35.69 -56.34 -24.58
CA ALA A 26 -35.42 -57.16 -23.43
C ALA A 26 -36.14 -56.52 -22.23
N ILE A 27 -37.14 -57.24 -21.73
CA ILE A 27 -38.07 -56.88 -20.64
C ILE A 27 -39.39 -56.27 -21.14
N ALA A 28 -40.09 -57.02 -21.98
CA ALA A 28 -41.52 -57.19 -21.73
C ALA A 28 -41.65 -58.08 -20.48
N ARG A 29 -41.93 -57.48 -19.31
CA ARG A 29 -42.56 -58.25 -18.21
C ARG A 29 -43.82 -58.89 -18.80
N ASP A 30 -44.17 -60.10 -18.40
CA ASP A 30 -45.18 -61.02 -18.99
C ASP A 30 -46.62 -60.46 -19.24
N ARG A 31 -46.86 -59.15 -19.10
CA ARG A 31 -48.14 -58.46 -19.31
C ARG A 31 -48.08 -57.19 -20.16
N MET A 32 -46.94 -56.82 -20.75
CA MET A 32 -46.84 -55.61 -21.59
C MET A 32 -46.62 -55.94 -23.06
N SER A 33 -47.42 -55.35 -23.95
CA SER A 33 -47.21 -55.46 -25.39
C SER A 33 -45.92 -54.74 -25.81
N PRO A 34 -45.26 -55.14 -26.92
CA PRO A 34 -44.02 -54.52 -27.37
C PRO A 34 -44.13 -53.00 -27.57
N GLY A 35 -45.29 -52.53 -28.05
CA GLY A 35 -45.56 -51.09 -28.20
C GLY A 35 -45.68 -50.36 -26.87
N ALA A 36 -46.26 -51.00 -25.85
CA ALA A 36 -46.35 -50.42 -24.50
C ALA A 36 -44.97 -50.32 -23.85
N ALA A 37 -44.11 -51.34 -24.03
CA ALA A 37 -42.73 -51.30 -23.55
C ALA A 37 -41.92 -50.18 -24.25
N ALA A 38 -42.06 -50.04 -25.57
CA ALA A 38 -41.43 -48.96 -26.32
C ALA A 38 -41.91 -47.57 -25.87
N ALA A 39 -43.22 -47.40 -25.67
CA ALA A 39 -43.79 -46.14 -25.17
C ALA A 39 -43.25 -45.80 -23.76
N VAL A 40 -43.16 -46.77 -22.85
CA VAL A 40 -42.57 -46.57 -21.52
C VAL A 40 -41.09 -46.22 -21.60
N GLY A 41 -40.33 -46.85 -22.51
CA GLY A 41 -38.92 -46.54 -22.73
C GLY A 41 -38.71 -45.11 -23.25
N VAL A 42 -39.50 -44.68 -24.24
CA VAL A 42 -39.43 -43.32 -24.79
C VAL A 42 -39.86 -42.28 -23.75
N LEU A 43 -40.96 -42.52 -23.05
CA LEU A 43 -41.44 -41.60 -22.01
C LEU A 43 -40.50 -41.52 -20.81
N GLY A 44 -39.98 -42.66 -20.36
CA GLY A 44 -39.00 -42.73 -19.27
C GLY A 44 -37.68 -42.07 -19.66
N GLY A 45 -37.18 -42.31 -20.87
CA GLY A 45 -35.98 -41.69 -21.40
C GLY A 45 -36.11 -40.17 -21.55
N LEU A 46 -37.25 -39.69 -22.05
CA LEU A 46 -37.55 -38.25 -22.15
C LEU A 46 -37.67 -37.61 -20.76
N ALA A 47 -38.35 -38.28 -19.82
CA ALA A 47 -38.50 -37.78 -18.45
C ALA A 47 -37.13 -37.63 -17.76
N VAL A 48 -36.27 -38.65 -17.83
CA VAL A 48 -34.92 -38.58 -17.27
C VAL A 48 -34.07 -37.55 -18.02
N GLY A 49 -34.10 -37.57 -19.36
CA GLY A 49 -33.33 -36.67 -20.20
C GLY A 49 -33.68 -35.19 -19.99
N THR A 50 -34.95 -34.86 -19.75
CA THR A 50 -35.39 -33.48 -19.50
C THR A 50 -35.00 -32.99 -18.11
N ILE A 51 -35.04 -33.85 -17.08
CA ILE A 51 -34.56 -33.51 -15.72
C ILE A 51 -33.08 -33.12 -15.76
N PHE A 52 -32.23 -33.95 -16.37
CA PHE A 52 -30.79 -33.65 -16.46
C PHE A 52 -30.50 -32.54 -17.47
N GLY A 53 -31.17 -32.54 -18.62
CA GLY A 53 -31.01 -31.53 -19.65
C GLY A 53 -31.30 -30.11 -19.15
N ALA A 54 -32.33 -29.94 -18.32
CA ALA A 54 -32.65 -28.65 -17.70
C ALA A 54 -31.54 -28.12 -16.78
N THR A 55 -30.77 -29.01 -16.14
CA THR A 55 -29.62 -28.60 -15.32
C THR A 55 -28.42 -28.16 -16.15
N ILE A 56 -28.23 -28.76 -17.33
CA ILE A 56 -27.10 -28.43 -18.21
C ILE A 56 -27.40 -27.20 -19.07
N ALA A 57 -28.67 -27.01 -19.47
CA ALA A 57 -29.11 -25.90 -20.31
C ALA A 57 -29.22 -24.55 -19.57
N GLN A 58 -28.61 -24.42 -18.39
CA GLN A 58 -28.64 -23.17 -17.65
C GLN A 58 -27.98 -22.04 -18.46
N PRO A 59 -28.61 -20.86 -18.56
CA PRO A 59 -28.00 -19.73 -19.25
C PRO A 59 -26.71 -19.33 -18.55
N ALA A 60 -25.61 -19.35 -19.29
CA ALA A 60 -24.33 -18.85 -18.79
C ALA A 60 -24.41 -17.32 -18.68
N TYR A 61 -24.64 -16.81 -17.47
CA TYR A 61 -24.51 -15.39 -17.20
C TYR A 61 -23.03 -15.03 -17.19
N ALA A 62 -22.55 -14.47 -18.30
CA ALA A 62 -21.24 -13.85 -18.36
C ALA A 62 -21.29 -12.54 -17.57
N ALA A 63 -20.74 -12.56 -16.36
CA ALA A 63 -20.50 -11.33 -15.63
C ALA A 63 -19.50 -10.47 -16.42
N PRO A 64 -19.74 -9.16 -16.57
CA PRO A 64 -18.77 -8.28 -17.19
C PRO A 64 -17.45 -8.36 -16.42
N ALA A 65 -16.32 -8.32 -17.14
CA ALA A 65 -15.01 -8.34 -16.52
C ALA A 65 -14.87 -7.15 -15.55
N PRO A 66 -14.34 -7.36 -14.33
CA PRO A 66 -14.14 -6.27 -13.39
C PRO A 66 -13.14 -5.26 -13.98
N VAL A 67 -13.55 -4.00 -14.05
CA VAL A 67 -12.67 -2.90 -14.43
C VAL A 67 -11.96 -2.41 -13.17
N TYR A 68 -10.69 -2.77 -13.03
CA TYR A 68 -9.86 -2.23 -11.96
C TYR A 68 -9.34 -0.86 -12.35
N VAL A 69 -9.84 0.17 -11.68
CA VAL A 69 -9.29 1.52 -11.77
C VAL A 69 -8.21 1.63 -10.71
N ALA A 70 -6.99 1.96 -11.13
CA ALA A 70 -5.92 2.27 -10.20
C ALA A 70 -6.32 3.51 -9.38
N PRO A 71 -6.16 3.48 -8.04
CA PRO A 71 -6.35 4.68 -7.23
C PRO A 71 -5.44 5.82 -7.73
N PRO A 72 -5.88 7.08 -7.66
CA PRO A 72 -5.04 8.21 -8.02
C PRO A 72 -3.77 8.23 -7.14
N PRO A 73 -2.64 8.73 -7.67
CA PRO A 73 -1.41 8.82 -6.90
C PRO A 73 -1.62 9.71 -5.66
N PRO A 74 -0.95 9.37 -4.54
CA PRO A 74 -1.05 10.18 -3.33
C PRO A 74 -0.54 11.60 -3.57
N PRO A 75 -1.10 12.61 -2.87
CA PRO A 75 -0.62 13.98 -2.98
C PRO A 75 0.86 14.05 -2.54
N PRO A 76 1.64 14.96 -3.15
CA PRO A 76 3.02 15.18 -2.73
C PRO A 76 3.08 15.61 -1.27
N PRO A 77 4.13 15.23 -0.51
CA PRO A 77 4.28 15.62 0.88
C PRO A 77 4.34 17.15 1.00
N ALA A 78 3.54 17.70 1.91
CA ALA A 78 3.61 19.11 2.27
C ALA A 78 4.96 19.40 2.91
N ARG A 79 5.69 20.39 2.38
CA ARG A 79 6.93 20.88 3.00
C ARG A 79 6.55 21.80 4.15
N VAL A 80 6.89 21.40 5.38
CA VAL A 80 6.80 22.26 6.56
C VAL A 80 8.20 22.84 6.79
N TYR A 81 8.33 24.15 6.65
CA TYR A 81 9.56 24.85 7.01
C TYR A 81 9.53 25.10 8.52
N VAL A 82 10.53 24.56 9.22
CA VAL A 82 10.77 24.88 10.63
C VAL A 82 11.74 26.05 10.65
N GLU A 83 11.31 27.18 11.20
CA GLU A 83 12.22 28.29 11.49
C GLU A 83 13.16 27.86 12.62
N GLU A 84 14.45 27.77 12.31
CA GLU A 84 15.48 27.52 13.32
C GLU A 84 15.59 28.76 14.21
N PRO A 85 15.59 28.62 15.54
CA PRO A 85 15.73 29.76 16.43
C PRO A 85 17.08 30.46 16.21
N ALA A 86 17.04 31.79 16.10
CA ALA A 86 18.25 32.59 15.93
C ALA A 86 19.22 32.38 17.11
N PRO A 87 20.54 32.28 16.85
CA PRO A 87 21.52 32.09 17.91
C PRO A 87 21.54 33.30 18.84
N VAL A 88 21.39 33.05 20.14
CA VAL A 88 21.51 34.08 21.18
C VAL A 88 22.99 34.39 21.41
N VAL A 89 23.43 35.57 20.97
CA VAL A 89 24.81 36.04 21.20
C VAL A 89 24.87 36.86 22.49
N TYR A 90 25.48 36.29 23.53
CA TYR A 90 25.75 37.01 24.78
C TYR A 90 26.96 37.92 24.63
N ARG A 91 26.76 39.24 24.68
CA ARG A 91 27.87 40.20 24.83
C ARG A 91 28.21 40.36 26.31
N HIS A 92 29.44 40.02 26.67
CA HIS A 92 29.94 40.31 28.01
C HIS A 92 30.13 41.82 28.16
N ARG A 93 29.52 42.41 29.19
CA ARG A 93 29.79 43.80 29.56
C ARG A 93 31.16 43.84 30.25
N PRO A 94 32.10 44.69 29.81
CA PRO A 94 33.38 44.81 30.48
C PRO A 94 33.17 45.32 31.91
N ARG A 95 33.83 44.67 32.87
CA ARG A 95 33.86 45.12 34.27
C ARG A 95 34.77 46.35 34.36
N ARG A 96 34.27 47.45 34.92
CA ARG A 96 35.12 48.62 35.20
C ARG A 96 36.07 48.25 36.33
N VAL A 97 37.37 48.28 36.06
CA VAL A 97 38.43 48.16 37.05
C VAL A 97 38.98 49.56 37.27
N TYR A 98 38.90 50.05 38.51
CA TYR A 98 39.56 51.30 38.89
C TYR A 98 41.02 50.98 39.21
N VAL A 99 41.92 51.57 38.44
CA VAL A 99 43.37 51.47 38.67
C VAL A 99 43.81 52.83 39.20
N GLU A 100 44.25 52.86 40.46
CA GLU A 100 44.86 54.06 41.02
C GLU A 100 46.22 54.31 40.35
N HIS A 101 46.41 55.51 39.82
CA HIS A 101 47.66 55.92 39.20
C HIS A 101 48.46 56.72 40.21
N CYS A 102 49.55 56.13 40.72
CA CYS A 102 50.43 56.81 41.66
C CYS A 102 51.66 57.38 40.95
N THR A 103 51.85 58.69 41.05
CA THR A 103 53.08 59.35 40.64
C THR A 103 53.90 59.80 41.85
N THR A 104 55.20 59.95 41.66
CA THR A 104 56.11 60.43 42.69
C THR A 104 56.56 61.83 42.32
N GLU A 105 56.08 62.82 43.06
CA GLU A 105 56.42 64.23 42.84
C GLU A 105 57.60 64.62 43.71
N ARG A 106 58.57 65.30 43.10
CA ARG A 106 59.67 65.94 43.81
C ARG A 106 59.38 67.43 43.91
N PHE A 107 59.33 67.95 45.12
CA PHE A 107 59.07 69.35 45.39
C PHE A 107 60.16 69.92 46.30
N ARG A 108 60.22 71.25 46.38
CA ARG A 108 61.20 71.95 47.20
C ARG A 108 60.48 72.63 48.35
N GLU A 109 60.87 72.30 49.55
CA GLU A 109 60.30 72.86 50.78
C GLU A 109 61.34 73.73 51.45
N TRP A 110 60.94 74.91 51.92
CA TRP A 110 61.83 75.79 52.67
C TRP A 110 61.82 75.39 54.13
N ILE A 111 63.00 75.01 54.65
CA ILE A 111 63.17 74.64 56.05
C ILE A 111 63.88 75.80 56.78
N PRO A 112 63.24 76.42 57.78
CA PRO A 112 63.87 77.47 58.57
C PRO A 112 65.20 77.01 59.16
N GLY A 113 66.28 77.76 58.88
CA GLY A 113 67.64 77.44 59.34
C GLY A 113 68.46 76.53 58.41
N TRP A 114 67.85 75.88 57.42
CA TRP A 114 68.52 74.92 56.52
C TRP A 114 68.41 75.30 55.04
N GLY A 115 67.42 76.11 54.66
CA GLY A 115 67.21 76.57 53.31
C GLY A 115 66.27 75.67 52.50
N TRP A 116 66.39 75.70 51.18
CA TRP A 116 65.56 74.91 50.28
C TRP A 116 66.01 73.44 50.25
N GLU A 117 65.15 72.52 50.70
CA GLU A 117 65.40 71.09 50.62
C GLU A 117 64.46 70.41 49.62
N TYR A 118 64.98 69.43 48.87
CA TYR A 118 64.15 68.59 48.00
C TYR A 118 63.51 67.47 48.78
N ARG A 119 62.19 67.41 48.75
CA ARG A 119 61.38 66.32 49.31
C ARG A 119 60.62 65.62 48.21
N THR A 120 60.21 64.40 48.52
CA THR A 120 59.48 63.54 47.59
C THR A 120 58.20 63.08 48.26
N ARG A 121 57.08 63.15 47.55
CA ARG A 121 55.80 62.61 48.00
C ARG A 121 55.17 61.74 46.92
N ARG A 122 54.43 60.72 47.34
CA ARG A 122 53.62 59.89 46.43
C ARG A 122 52.21 60.45 46.40
N VAL A 123 51.71 60.72 45.20
CA VAL A 123 50.34 61.20 44.95
C VAL A 123 49.64 60.17 44.09
N CYS A 124 48.48 59.69 44.52
CA CYS A 124 47.67 58.73 43.79
C CYS A 124 46.35 59.37 43.38
N SER A 125 45.89 59.08 42.16
CA SER A 125 44.62 59.55 41.57
C SER A 125 43.81 58.41 40.98
#